data_AF-A0A830BS44-F1
#
_entry.id   AF-A0A830BS44-F1
#
_cell.length_a   1.000
_cell.length_b   1.000
_cell.length_c   1.000
_cell.angle_alpha   90.00
_cell.angle_beta   90.00
_cell.angle_gamma   90.00
#
_symmetry.space_group_name_H-M   'P 1'
#
loop_
_entity.id
_entity.type
_entity.pdbx_description
1 polymer ?
#
loop_
_entity_poly.entity_id
_entity_poly.type
_entity_poly.pdbx_seq_one_letter_code
_entity_poly.pdbx_strand_id
1 'polypeptide(L)'
;MEESMYNAVRRFETVKYDTLRLPHKMVTKEADGSVRFGNGDGSSNLVDPDIYTDGRISVHRIDGVLFPPEESKAAEPKATAISKIASKPRRGIFFFLF
;
A
#
# COMPACT_ATOMS: atom_id res chain seq x y z
N MET A 1 -3.13 21.22 -9.46
CA MET A 1 -2.68 21.32 -8.06
C MET A 1 -2.31 19.93 -7.62
N GLU A 2 -1.16 19.78 -6.98
CA GLU A 2 -0.82 18.53 -6.29
C GLU A 2 -1.84 18.31 -5.17
N GLU A 3 -2.43 17.13 -5.09
CA GLU A 3 -3.39 16.79 -4.03
C GLU A 3 -2.61 16.63 -2.72
N SER A 4 -3.06 17.26 -1.62
CA SER A 4 -2.37 17.12 -0.34
C SER A 4 -2.40 15.65 0.11
N MET A 5 -1.35 15.22 0.80
CA MET A 5 -1.22 13.86 1.30
C MET A 5 -2.43 13.41 2.12
N TYR A 6 -2.94 14.30 2.98
CA TYR A 6 -4.14 14.03 3.78
C TYR A 6 -5.37 13.76 2.91
N ASN A 7 -5.59 14.58 1.87
CA ASN A 7 -6.73 14.44 0.97
C ASN A 7 -6.63 13.14 0.15
N ALA A 8 -5.43 12.80 -0.33
CA ALA A 8 -5.20 11.55 -1.05
C ALA A 8 -5.52 10.33 -0.17
N VAL A 9 -5.06 10.31 1.09
CA VAL A 9 -5.33 9.19 2.01
C VAL A 9 -6.82 9.08 2.33
N ARG A 10 -7.52 10.21 2.52
CA ARG A 10 -8.98 10.23 2.72
C ARG A 10 -9.76 9.67 1.55
N ARG A 11 -9.25 9.81 0.32
CA ARG A 11 -9.91 9.34 -0.89
C ARG A 11 -9.61 7.88 -1.21
N PHE A 12 -8.37 7.45 -1.00
CA PHE A 12 -7.88 6.15 -1.45
C PHE A 12 -7.73 5.12 -0.32
N GLU A 13 -8.06 5.48 0.92
CA GLU A 13 -7.93 4.71 2.18
C GLU A 13 -6.50 4.34 2.56
N THR A 14 -5.68 3.95 1.59
CA THR A 14 -4.27 3.57 1.71
C THR A 14 -3.49 4.12 0.52
N VAL A 15 -2.43 4.88 0.78
CA VAL A 15 -1.52 5.42 -0.23
C VAL A 15 -0.09 5.02 0.10
N LYS A 16 0.74 4.81 -0.93
CA LYS A 16 2.17 4.52 -0.78
C LYS A 16 2.98 5.67 -1.35
N TYR A 17 3.82 6.28 -0.52
CA TYR A 17 4.70 7.37 -0.92
C TYR A 17 6.12 6.88 -1.08
N ASP A 18 6.83 7.40 -2.08
CA ASP A 18 8.26 7.21 -2.19
C ASP A 18 8.99 7.84 -1.01
N THR A 19 10.07 7.18 -0.57
CA THR A 19 10.97 7.71 0.45
C THR A 19 12.35 7.94 -0.15
N LEU A 20 13.17 8.73 0.53
CA LEU A 20 14.58 8.93 0.12
C LEU A 20 15.40 7.63 0.17
N ARG A 21 14.94 6.61 0.91
CA ARG A 21 15.55 5.28 0.92
C ARG A 21 14.90 4.42 -0.15
N LEU A 22 15.59 4.17 -1.26
CA LEU A 22 15.08 3.28 -2.31
C LEU A 22 15.42 1.80 -1.99
N PRO A 23 14.55 0.83 -2.37
CA PRO A 23 13.26 0.98 -3.04
C PRO A 23 12.08 1.13 -2.05
N HIS A 24 12.33 1.61 -0.84
CA HIS A 24 11.34 1.62 0.23
C HIS A 24 10.26 2.69 0.01
N LYS A 25 9.01 2.27 0.17
CA LYS A 25 7.83 3.13 0.13
C LYS A 25 7.15 3.16 1.50
N MET A 26 6.80 4.35 1.97
CA MET A 26 6.03 4.55 3.19
C MET A 26 4.55 4.31 2.91
N VAL A 27 3.95 3.35 3.62
CA VAL A 27 2.51 3.13 3.59
C VAL A 27 1.85 4.14 4.51
N THR A 28 0.74 4.71 4.04
CA THR A 28 -0.06 5.68 4.77
C THR A 28 -1.52 5.28 4.66
N LYS A 29 -2.27 5.30 5.76
CA LYS A 29 -3.67 4.87 5.81
C LYS A 29 -4.52 5.81 6.64
N GLU A 30 -5.81 5.90 6.32
CA GLU A 30 -6.76 6.48 7.27
C GLU A 30 -6.93 5.53 8.47
N ALA A 31 -6.88 6.08 9.69
CA ALA A 31 -7.17 5.35 10.92
C ALA A 31 -7.74 6.31 11.97
N ASP A 32 -8.87 5.93 12.56
CA ASP A 32 -9.51 6.62 13.69
C ASP A 32 -9.70 8.14 13.49
N GLY A 33 -10.05 8.55 12.27
CA GLY A 33 -10.26 9.95 11.92
C GLY A 33 -8.98 10.77 11.71
N SER A 34 -7.81 10.13 11.75
CA SER A 34 -6.52 10.72 11.39
C SER A 34 -5.84 9.89 10.29
N VAL A 35 -4.60 10.25 9.98
CA VAL A 35 -3.74 9.56 9.02
C VAL A 35 -2.62 8.85 9.79
N ARG A 36 -2.45 7.56 9.55
CA ARG A 36 -1.42 6.71 10.16
C ARG A 36 -0.35 6.35 9.14
N PHE A 37 0.90 6.51 9.53
CA PHE A 37 2.10 6.26 8.74
C PHE A 37 2.80 4.99 9.21
N GLY A 38 3.34 4.23 8.27
CA GLY A 38 4.05 2.99 8.56
C GLY A 38 3.12 1.80 8.84
N ASN A 39 3.71 0.71 9.30
CA ASN A 39 3.02 -0.57 9.51
C ASN A 39 3.35 -1.14 10.89
N GLY A 40 2.39 -1.87 11.48
CA GLY A 40 2.58 -2.58 12.75
C GLY A 40 2.83 -1.62 13.91
N ASP A 41 3.66 -2.07 14.85
CA ASP A 41 3.93 -1.36 16.12
C ASP A 41 4.80 -0.11 15.94
N GLY A 42 5.54 -0.01 14.83
CA GLY A 42 6.39 1.14 14.50
C GLY A 42 5.66 2.25 13.74
N SER A 43 4.33 2.21 13.69
CA SER A 43 3.52 3.23 13.02
C SER A 43 3.30 4.47 13.88
N SER A 44 2.96 5.59 13.25
CA SER A 44 2.67 6.84 13.95
C SER A 44 1.50 7.59 13.28
N ASN A 45 0.75 8.36 14.05
CA ASN A 45 -0.37 9.15 13.56
C ASN A 45 0.02 10.60 13.27
N LEU A 46 -0.72 11.22 12.35
CA LEU A 46 -0.66 12.64 12.06
C LEU A 46 -1.23 13.43 13.24
N VAL A 47 -0.45 14.39 13.74
CA VAL A 47 -0.80 15.27 14.86
C VAL A 47 -1.10 16.67 14.36
N ASP A 48 -0.13 17.29 13.70
CA ASP A 48 -0.26 18.64 13.16
C ASP A 48 -0.06 18.60 11.63
N PRO A 49 -1.14 18.66 10.83
CA PRO A 49 -1.05 18.74 9.38
C PRO A 49 -0.53 20.12 8.94
N ASP A 50 0.28 20.14 7.88
CA ASP A 50 0.66 21.35 7.14
C ASP A 50 1.24 22.49 8.00
N ILE A 51 2.05 22.16 9.02
CA ILE A 51 2.71 23.16 9.88
C ILE A 51 3.63 24.13 9.12
N TYR A 52 3.98 23.77 7.89
CA TYR A 52 4.61 24.64 6.90
C TYR A 52 4.18 24.19 5.50
N THR A 53 3.90 25.15 4.61
CA THR A 53 3.63 24.89 3.20
C THR A 53 4.11 26.05 2.32
N ASP A 54 4.71 25.74 1.18
CA ASP A 54 5.12 26.71 0.15
C ASP A 54 4.54 26.41 -1.24
N GLY A 55 3.66 25.39 -1.33
CA GLY A 55 3.08 24.90 -2.57
C GLY A 55 3.89 23.82 -3.29
N ARG A 56 5.11 23.51 -2.84
CA ARG A 56 5.93 22.38 -3.32
C ARG A 56 6.22 21.37 -2.21
N ILE A 57 6.43 21.86 -0.99
CA ILE A 57 6.73 21.06 0.19
C ILE A 57 5.66 21.35 1.22
N SER A 58 5.21 20.29 1.89
CA SER A 58 4.43 20.39 3.13
C SER A 58 5.20 19.69 4.25
N VAL A 59 5.13 20.23 5.45
CA VAL A 59 5.71 19.63 6.66
C VAL A 59 4.58 19.24 7.60
N HIS A 60 4.68 18.04 8.14
CA HIS A 60 3.67 17.42 8.99
C HIS A 60 4.30 16.91 10.28
N ARG A 61 3.66 17.13 11.43
CA ARG A 61 4.07 16.50 12.70
C ARG A 61 3.36 15.18 12.89
N ILE A 62 4.11 14.17 13.33
CA ILE A 62 3.59 12.86 13.73
C ILE A 62 3.93 12.58 15.21
N ASP A 63 3.16 11.69 15.86
CA ASP A 63 3.26 11.37 17.30
C ASP A 63 4.39 10.39 17.67
N GLY A 64 5.17 9.92 16.70
CA GLY A 64 6.15 8.87 16.89
C GLY A 64 7.27 8.91 15.84
N VAL A 65 8.31 8.12 16.08
CA VAL A 65 9.45 8.00 15.16
C VAL A 65 9.28 6.76 14.31
N LEU A 66 9.29 6.95 12.99
CA LEU A 66 9.26 5.83 12.04
C LEU A 66 10.66 5.26 11.87
N PHE A 67 10.82 3.98 12.20
CA PHE A 67 12.05 3.26 11.90
C PHE A 67 11.98 2.67 10.50
N PRO A 68 13.06 2.79 9.71
CA PRO A 68 13.07 2.17 8.41
C PRO A 68 13.13 0.63 8.58
N PRO A 69 12.55 -0.14 7.65
CA PRO A 69 12.62 -1.60 7.76
C PRO A 69 14.07 -2.08 7.76
N GLU A 70 14.35 -3.12 8.54
CA GLU A 70 15.62 -3.83 8.47
C GLU A 70 15.84 -4.31 7.03
N GLU A 71 17.10 -4.36 6.59
CA GLU A 71 17.45 -4.86 5.27
C GLU A 71 17.17 -6.36 5.20
N SER A 72 15.91 -6.73 4.99
CA SER A 72 15.60 -8.06 4.51
C SER A 72 16.24 -8.13 3.13
N LYS A 73 17.26 -8.99 2.97
CA LYS A 73 17.80 -9.36 1.65
C LYS A 73 16.60 -9.56 0.75
N ALA A 74 16.47 -8.68 -0.25
CA ALA A 74 15.34 -8.67 -1.16
C ALA A 74 15.08 -10.11 -1.59
N ALA A 75 13.95 -10.67 -1.15
CA ALA A 75 13.51 -11.94 -1.69
C ALA A 75 13.31 -11.69 -3.17
N GLU A 76 14.14 -12.36 -3.99
CA GLU A 76 14.03 -12.39 -5.43
C GLU A 76 12.55 -12.56 -5.81
N PRO A 77 12.07 -11.89 -6.86
CA PRO A 77 10.69 -12.03 -7.28
C PRO A 77 10.43 -13.53 -7.54
N LYS A 78 9.67 -14.17 -6.65
CA LYS A 78 9.13 -15.50 -6.91
C LYS A 78 8.30 -15.36 -8.17
N ALA A 79 8.85 -15.85 -9.29
CA ALA A 79 8.14 -16.02 -10.53
C ALA A 79 6.85 -16.78 -10.18
N THR A 80 5.71 -16.08 -10.27
CA THR A 80 4.40 -16.71 -10.15
C THR A 80 4.31 -17.72 -11.28
N ALA A 81 4.48 -18.99 -10.92
CA ALA A 81 4.25 -20.10 -11.81
C ALA A 81 2.82 -19.97 -12.33
N ILE A 82 2.69 -19.65 -13.62
CA ILE A 82 1.42 -19.65 -14.34
C ILE A 82 0.87 -21.06 -14.23
N SER A 83 -0.07 -21.27 -13.32
CA SER A 83 -0.80 -22.52 -13.20
C SER A 83 -1.57 -22.72 -14.49
N LYS A 84 -1.06 -23.59 -15.38
CA LYS A 84 -1.80 -24.09 -16.55
C LYS A 84 -3.07 -24.77 -16.02
N ILE A 85 -4.20 -24.10 -16.15
CA ILE A 85 -5.53 -24.69 -15.95
C ILE A 85 -5.74 -25.64 -17.13
N ALA A 86 -5.37 -26.91 -16.94
CA ALA A 86 -5.72 -27.99 -17.85
C ALA A 86 -7.13 -28.49 -17.49
N SER A 87 -8.15 -27.96 -18.18
CA SER A 87 -9.52 -28.46 -18.08
C SER A 87 -9.59 -29.91 -18.55
N LYS A 88 -9.84 -30.85 -17.64
CA LYS A 88 -10.10 -32.26 -17.98
C LYS A 88 -11.51 -32.43 -18.59
N PRO A 89 -11.66 -33.29 -19.61
CA PRO A 89 -12.82 -33.31 -20.50
C PRO A 89 -14.05 -33.96 -19.87
N ARG A 90 -15.22 -33.35 -20.05
CA ARG A 90 -16.52 -33.98 -19.72
C ARG A 90 -17.01 -34.78 -20.92
N ARG A 91 -16.93 -36.11 -20.84
CA ARG A 91 -17.59 -37.05 -21.76
C ARG A 91 -19.11 -36.92 -21.58
N GLY A 92 -19.80 -36.34 -22.55
CA GLY A 92 -21.25 -36.39 -22.64
C GLY A 92 -21.69 -37.77 -23.14
N ILE A 93 -22.45 -38.48 -22.32
CA ILE A 93 -23.18 -39.69 -22.69
C ILE A 93 -24.41 -39.23 -23.50
N PHE A 94 -24.48 -39.58 -24.78
CA PHE A 94 -25.69 -39.43 -25.59
C PHE A 94 -26.59 -40.65 -25.36
N PHE A 95 -27.73 -40.45 -24.70
CA PHE A 95 -28.86 -41.39 -24.69
C PHE A 95 -29.86 -40.94 -25.77
N PHE A 96 -30.28 -41.90 -26.60
CA PHE A 96 -31.29 -41.77 -27.67
C PHE A 96 -32.69 -41.47 -27.10
N LEU A 97 -33.52 -40.72 -27.86
CA LEU A 97 -34.97 -40.96 -27.91
C LEU A 97 -35.65 -40.33 -29.14
N PHE A 98 -36.53 -41.15 -29.72
CA PHE A 98 -37.46 -41.01 -30.87
C PHE A 98 -36.89 -41.12 -32.29
#